data_AF-A0A9P1SW51-F1
#
_entry.id   AF-A0A9P1SW51-F1
#
_cell.length_a   1.000
_cell.length_b   1.000
_cell.length_c   1.000
_cell.angle_alpha   90.00
_cell.angle_beta   90.00
_cell.angle_gamma   90.00
#
_symmetry.space_group_name_H-M   'P 1'
#
loop_
_entity.id
_entity.type
_entity.pdbx_description
1 polymer ?
#
loop_
_entity_poly.entity_id
_entity_poly.type
_entity_poly.pdbx_seq_one_letter_code
_entity_poly.pdbx_strand_id
1 'polypeptide(L)'
;MKKLKQLTNQLFTSTIFLITMLFIIPPTFAIADGSKLSFYEYIYGAPLRWLTVISPSEKKGTFLEMFFSENGGINIQWLNLIINFLLVFLVITIIFSLAKKFYNKKNA
;
A
#
# COMPACT_ATOMS: atom_id res chain seq x y z
N MET A 1 -16.17 -0.64 25.27
CA MET A 1 -14.94 0.18 25.13
C MET A 1 -13.69 -0.60 24.73
N LYS A 2 -13.25 -1.65 25.46
CA LYS A 2 -12.00 -2.39 25.11
C LYS A 2 -12.00 -2.98 23.69
N LYS A 3 -13.12 -3.58 23.24
CA LYS A 3 -13.26 -4.13 21.88
C LYS A 3 -13.19 -3.06 20.79
N LEU A 4 -13.86 -1.92 21.00
CA LEU A 4 -13.83 -0.80 20.06
C LEU A 4 -12.42 -0.22 19.92
N LYS A 5 -11.71 0.01 21.04
CA LYS A 5 -10.30 0.44 21.03
C LYS A 5 -9.41 -0.53 20.26
N GLN A 6 -9.60 -1.84 20.45
CA GLN A 6 -8.86 -2.85 19.71
C GLN A 6 -9.14 -2.77 18.20
N LEU A 7 -10.40 -2.67 17.80
CA LEU A 7 -10.78 -2.52 16.40
C LEU A 7 -10.18 -1.25 15.78
N THR A 8 -10.29 -0.11 16.46
CA THR A 8 -9.68 1.15 16.02
C THR A 8 -8.17 1.00 15.82
N ASN A 9 -7.48 0.36 16.76
CA ASN A 9 -6.03 0.12 16.65
C ASN A 9 -5.70 -0.78 15.45
N GLN A 10 -6.47 -1.84 15.21
CA GLN A 10 -6.27 -2.73 14.07
C GLN A 10 -6.48 -1.99 12.74
N LEU A 11 -7.56 -1.19 12.63
CA LEU A 11 -7.82 -0.36 11.45
C LEU A 11 -6.68 0.62 11.21
N PHE A 12 -6.28 1.37 12.23
CA PHE A 12 -5.19 2.34 12.14
C PHE A 12 -3.86 1.70 11.73
N THR A 13 -3.50 0.58 12.36
CA THR A 13 -2.27 -0.16 12.03
C THR A 13 -2.33 -0.67 10.59
N SER A 14 -3.48 -1.12 10.12
CA SER A 14 -3.68 -1.58 8.73
C SER A 14 -3.47 -0.46 7.73
N THR A 15 -4.03 0.71 7.98
CA THR A 15 -3.84 1.89 7.12
C THR A 15 -2.38 2.31 7.06
N ILE A 16 -1.70 2.40 8.21
CA ILE A 16 -0.26 2.75 8.24
C ILE A 16 0.56 1.72 7.46
N PHE A 17 0.30 0.43 7.68
CA PHE A 17 1.06 -0.63 7.02
C PHE A 17 0.88 -0.58 5.51
N LEU A 18 -0.37 -0.38 5.03
CA LEU A 18 -0.69 -0.26 3.61
C LEU A 18 0.02 0.93 2.95
N ILE A 19 0.09 2.08 3.63
CA ILE A 19 0.82 3.26 3.13
C ILE A 19 2.33 3.01 3.15
N THR A 20 2.85 2.43 4.22
CA THR A 20 4.29 2.16 4.40
C THR A 20 4.82 1.23 3.31
N MET A 21 4.01 0.28 2.84
CA MET A 21 4.39 -0.60 1.73
C MET A 21 4.75 0.14 0.44
N LEU A 22 4.19 1.33 0.18
CA LEU A 22 4.51 2.12 -1.02
C LEU A 22 5.99 2.56 -1.04
N PHE A 23 6.62 2.69 0.12
CA PHE A 23 7.99 3.14 0.27
C PHE A 23 9.00 1.98 0.25
N ILE A 24 8.57 0.79 0.67
CA ILE A 24 9.45 -0.37 0.85
C ILE A 24 9.42 -1.27 -0.39
N ILE A 25 8.24 -1.46 -0.97
CA ILE A 25 8.06 -2.40 -2.08
C ILE A 25 8.33 -1.66 -3.39
N PRO A 26 9.28 -2.13 -4.21
CA PRO A 26 9.60 -1.46 -5.46
C PRO A 26 8.40 -1.45 -6.41
N PRO A 27 8.24 -0.39 -7.22
CA PRO A 27 7.22 -0.34 -8.25
C PRO A 27 7.50 -1.36 -9.35
N THR A 28 6.44 -1.75 -10.05
CA THR A 28 6.55 -2.36 -11.37
C THR A 28 6.53 -1.25 -12.41
N PHE A 29 7.36 -1.35 -13.43
CA PHE A 29 7.45 -0.37 -14.51
C PHE A 29 6.67 -0.84 -15.73
N ALA A 30 5.90 0.05 -16.33
CA ALA A 30 5.30 -0.13 -17.65
C ALA A 30 5.53 1.12 -18.51
N ILE A 31 5.53 0.95 -19.82
CA ILE A 31 5.67 2.05 -20.78
C ILE A 31 4.41 2.08 -21.62
N ALA A 32 3.78 3.24 -21.70
CA ALA A 32 2.66 3.50 -22.59
C ALA A 32 3.16 4.37 -23.75
N ASP A 33 3.34 3.77 -24.92
CA ASP A 33 3.72 4.48 -26.14
C ASP A 33 2.50 5.22 -26.72
N GLY A 34 2.43 6.52 -26.47
CA GLY A 34 1.48 7.40 -27.13
C GLY A 34 1.98 7.83 -28.51
N SER A 35 1.06 8.15 -29.42
CA SER A 35 1.38 8.60 -30.79
C SER A 35 2.17 9.91 -30.90
N LYS A 36 2.40 10.61 -29.78
CA LYS A 36 3.11 11.90 -29.71
C LYS A 36 4.18 12.00 -28.61
N LEU A 37 4.10 11.21 -27.54
CA LEU A 37 5.08 11.09 -26.44
C LEU A 37 4.92 9.74 -25.75
N SER A 38 6.02 9.13 -25.32
CA SER A 38 6.01 7.96 -24.43
C SER A 38 5.78 8.42 -22.98
N PHE A 39 4.91 7.70 -22.26
CA PHE A 39 4.66 7.91 -20.83
C PHE A 39 5.16 6.71 -20.04
N TYR A 40 5.75 6.97 -18.88
CA TYR A 40 6.27 5.95 -17.98
C TYR A 40 5.30 5.75 -16.81
N GLU A 41 4.89 4.50 -16.60
CA GLU A 41 3.97 4.12 -15.54
C GLU A 41 4.72 3.40 -14.42
N TYR A 42 4.66 3.97 -13.23
CA TYR A 42 5.25 3.44 -12.01
C TYR A 42 4.11 2.89 -11.16
N ILE A 43 4.02 1.56 -11.11
CA ILE A 43 2.88 0.84 -10.55
C ILE A 43 3.25 0.32 -9.16
N TYR A 44 2.67 0.95 -8.14
CA TYR A 44 2.89 0.71 -6.72
C TYR A 44 1.73 -0.04 -6.04
N GLY A 45 1.96 -0.38 -4.78
CA GLY A 45 1.01 -1.04 -3.91
C GLY A 45 1.16 -2.54 -3.96
N ALA A 46 0.96 -3.20 -2.82
CA ALA A 46 1.00 -4.65 -2.69
C ALA A 46 -0.08 -5.10 -1.70
N PRO A 47 -0.48 -6.39 -1.72
CA PRO A 47 -0.09 -7.44 -2.67
C PRO A 47 -0.61 -7.24 -4.11
N LEU A 48 -1.76 -6.60 -4.29
CA LEU A 48 -2.28 -6.24 -5.61
C LEU A 48 -1.85 -4.81 -5.94
N ARG A 49 -1.35 -4.57 -7.14
CA ARG A 49 -1.01 -3.20 -7.58
C ARG A 49 -2.25 -2.31 -7.59
N TRP A 50 -2.18 -1.12 -7.00
CA TRP A 50 -3.37 -0.27 -6.85
C TRP A 50 -3.14 1.22 -7.07
N LEU A 51 -1.88 1.66 -7.14
CA LEU A 51 -1.52 3.04 -7.38
C LEU A 51 -0.57 3.12 -8.58
N THR A 52 -0.98 3.81 -9.64
CA THR A 52 -0.11 4.10 -10.78
C THR A 52 0.24 5.58 -10.78
N VAL A 53 1.53 5.89 -10.82
CA VAL A 53 2.05 7.23 -11.04
C VAL A 53 2.55 7.30 -12.48
N ILE A 54 2.01 8.23 -13.25
CA ILE A 54 2.38 8.47 -14.65
C ILE A 54 3.41 9.59 -14.66
N SER A 55 4.53 9.38 -15.33
CA SER A 55 5.58 10.38 -15.50
C SER A 55 5.90 10.59 -16.98
N PRO A 56 6.12 11.83 -17.44
CA PRO A 56 6.66 12.10 -18.77
C PRO A 56 8.17 11.80 -18.88
N SER A 57 8.81 11.40 -17.78
CA SER A 57 10.26 11.21 -17.66
C SER A 57 10.60 9.76 -17.34
N GLU A 58 11.65 9.23 -17.99
CA GLU A 58 12.17 7.87 -17.74
C GLU A 58 12.93 7.76 -16.40
N LYS A 59 13.07 8.87 -15.67
CA LYS A 59 13.84 8.90 -14.42
C LYS A 59 13.30 7.90 -13.41
N LYS A 60 14.11 6.90 -13.08
CA LYS A 60 13.87 6.02 -11.94
C LYS A 60 14.19 6.77 -10.65
N GLY A 61 13.15 7.11 -9.88
CA GLY A 61 13.26 7.74 -8.57
C GLY A 61 12.64 6.92 -7.45
N THR A 62 12.78 7.40 -6.22
CA THR A 62 12.04 6.85 -5.06
C THR A 62 10.54 7.13 -5.18
N PHE A 63 9.69 6.42 -4.43
CA PHE A 63 8.25 6.71 -4.43
C PHE A 63 7.93 8.19 -4.18
N LEU A 64 8.62 8.85 -3.24
CA LEU A 64 8.40 10.28 -2.95
C LEU A 64 8.69 11.16 -4.16
N GLU A 65 9.83 10.94 -4.80
CA GLU A 65 10.25 11.71 -5.96
C GLU A 65 9.27 11.53 -7.12
N MET A 66 8.91 10.28 -7.40
CA MET A 66 7.96 9.96 -8.46
C MET A 66 6.56 10.54 -8.16
N PHE A 67 6.07 10.38 -6.93
CA PHE A 67 4.72 10.78 -6.54
C PHE A 67 4.56 12.28 -6.36
N PHE A 68 5.56 13.02 -5.83
CA PHE A 68 5.42 14.44 -5.54
C PHE A 68 6.04 15.37 -6.57
N SER A 69 7.09 14.94 -7.28
CA SER A 69 7.89 15.84 -8.14
C SER A 69 7.82 15.50 -9.62
N GLU A 70 7.76 14.22 -9.97
CA GLU A 70 7.79 13.74 -11.36
C GLU A 70 6.40 13.18 -11.80
N ASN A 71 5.32 13.46 -11.06
CA ASN A 71 3.98 13.04 -11.43
C ASN A 71 3.39 13.96 -12.51
N GLY A 72 3.02 13.36 -13.65
CA GLY A 72 2.16 13.96 -14.67
C GLY A 72 0.70 13.48 -14.56
N GLY A 73 0.44 12.47 -13.73
CA GLY A 73 -0.88 11.94 -13.45
C GLY A 73 -0.86 10.81 -12.44
N ILE A 74 -1.98 10.59 -11.76
CA ILE A 74 -2.15 9.51 -10.78
C ILE A 74 -3.43 8.74 -11.12
N ASN A 75 -3.34 7.42 -11.15
CA ASN A 75 -4.48 6.54 -11.26
C ASN A 75 -4.57 5.61 -10.04
N ILE A 76 -5.76 5.50 -9.47
CA ILE A 76 -6.02 4.65 -8.30
C ILE A 76 -7.01 3.56 -8.71
N GLN A 77 -6.57 2.30 -8.63
CA GLN A 77 -7.44 1.15 -8.82
C GLN A 77 -8.16 0.85 -7.50
N TRP A 78 -9.30 1.52 -7.28
CA TRP A 78 -10.06 1.49 -6.03
C TRP A 78 -10.41 0.09 -5.55
N LEU A 79 -10.77 -0.81 -6.47
CA LEU A 79 -11.10 -2.19 -6.12
C LEU A 79 -9.89 -2.93 -5.53
N ASN A 80 -8.71 -2.79 -6.16
CA ASN A 80 -7.47 -3.38 -5.66
C ASN A 80 -7.09 -2.76 -4.32
N LEU A 81 -7.22 -1.44 -4.15
CA LEU A 81 -6.96 -0.77 -2.88
C LEU A 81 -7.83 -1.34 -1.73
N ILE A 82 -9.13 -1.49 -1.95
CA ILE A 82 -10.05 -2.04 -0.95
C ILE A 82 -9.69 -3.49 -0.62
N ILE A 83 -9.41 -4.33 -1.64
CA ILE A 83 -9.02 -5.72 -1.42
C ILE A 83 -7.71 -5.80 -0.62
N ASN A 84 -6.71 -4.99 -0.97
CA ASN A 84 -5.45 -4.94 -0.22
C ASN A 84 -5.66 -4.52 1.23
N PHE A 85 -6.50 -3.53 1.47
CA PHE A 85 -6.83 -3.12 2.83
C PHE A 85 -7.45 -4.28 3.63
N LEU A 86 -8.40 -5.01 3.04
CA LEU A 86 -9.03 -6.17 3.69
C LEU A 86 -8.02 -7.30 3.97
N LEU A 87 -7.12 -7.58 3.03
CA LEU A 87 -6.07 -8.58 3.20
C LEU A 87 -5.10 -8.20 4.33
N VAL A 88 -4.62 -6.95 4.33
CA VAL A 88 -3.74 -6.43 5.39
C VAL A 88 -4.45 -6.46 6.74
N PHE A 89 -5.71 -6.01 6.79
CA PHE A 89 -6.51 -6.01 8.00
C PHE A 89 -6.71 -7.42 8.58
N LEU A 90 -6.93 -8.41 7.71
CA LEU A 90 -7.02 -9.82 8.11
C LEU A 90 -5.70 -10.30 8.74
N VAL A 91 -4.56 -10.05 8.10
CA VAL A 91 -3.24 -10.43 8.62
C VAL A 91 -2.97 -9.79 9.98
N ILE A 92 -3.23 -8.49 10.12
CA ILE A 92 -3.06 -7.78 11.40
C ILE A 92 -4.00 -8.33 12.46
N THR A 93 -5.24 -8.65 12.10
CA THR A 93 -6.19 -9.27 13.03
C THR A 93 -5.71 -10.62 13.55
N ILE A 94 -5.13 -11.44 12.68
CA ILE A 94 -4.52 -12.73 13.05
C ILE A 94 -3.33 -12.50 13.99
N ILE A 95 -2.41 -11.59 13.66
CA ILE A 95 -1.25 -11.25 14.50
C ILE A 95 -1.68 -10.80 15.90
N PHE A 96 -2.65 -9.87 15.99
CA PHE A 96 -3.16 -9.40 17.28
C PHE A 96 -3.79 -10.54 18.10
N SER A 97 -4.51 -11.44 17.44
CA SER A 97 -5.15 -12.58 18.09
C SER A 97 -4.11 -13.58 18.63
N LEU A 98 -3.07 -13.86 17.84
CA LEU A 98 -1.94 -14.69 18.26
C LEU A 98 -1.18 -14.05 19.42
N ALA A 99 -0.83 -12.76 19.32
CA ALA A 99 -0.12 -12.03 20.37
C ALA A 99 -0.90 -12.07 21.70
N LYS A 100 -2.22 -11.88 21.65
CA LYS A 100 -3.09 -12.01 22.82
C LYS A 100 -3.06 -13.43 23.41
N LYS A 101 -3.12 -14.46 22.56
CA LYS A 101 -3.06 -15.87 23.00
C LYS A 101 -1.73 -16.18 23.68
N PHE A 102 -0.61 -15.75 23.11
CA PHE A 102 0.72 -15.96 23.69
C PHE A 102 0.91 -15.20 25.01
N TYR A 103 0.43 -13.96 25.10
CA TYR A 103 0.48 -13.18 26.33
C TYR A 103 -0.31 -13.84 27.47
N ASN A 104 -1.52 -14.34 27.19
CA ASN A 104 -2.33 -15.03 28.19
C ASN A 104 -1.69 -16.36 28.63
N LYS A 105 -1.08 -17.12 27.70
CA LYS A 105 -0.38 -18.37 28.04
C LYS A 105 0.85 -18.14 28.94
N LYS A 106 1.53 -17.00 28.78
CA LYS A 106 2.71 -16.65 29.61
C LYS A 106 2.34 -16.23 31.04
N ASN A 107 1.14 -15.70 31.22
CA ASN A 107 0.67 -15.15 32.50
C ASN A 107 -0.35 -16.06 33.22
N ALA A 108 -0.54 -17.29 32.74
CA ALA A 108 -1.33 -18.35 33.37
C ALA A 108 -0.38 -19.38 33.97
#